data_AF-A0A1A9AH90-F1
#
_entry.id   AF-A0A1A9AH90-F1
#
_cell.length_a   1.000
_cell.length_b   1.000
_cell.length_c   1.000
_cell.angle_alpha   90.00
_cell.angle_beta   90.00
_cell.angle_gamma   90.00
#
_symmetry.space_group_name_H-M   'P 1'
#
loop_
_entity.id
_entity.type
_entity.pdbx_description
1 polymer ?
#
loop_
_entity_poly.entity_id
_entity_poly.type
_entity_poly.pdbx_seq_one_letter_code
_entity_poly.pdbx_strand_id
1 'polypeptide(L)'
;MCCAYDPYEEYEFFKHTGEYAEFEDSVERTEIEDKSTVNCNFITSMYKENVLEDNIPKVINVCKQFIYLTELLINRSKTDKYNADNDYNYLNYWLHDKINKIDSDNICKKSFFQNLVSHNNSNNKLSKLKGKIRDIEKNILDDMNILYILYKNYNEIDKILQGSNSNKENILEYAKNCAVEYEKVKDRCTDDGNKFCETLNTFKKKYEVIDLCNYNIKKWKKRTLPSLIGNHESLLPECSPTENLAQKEVSQKDEKMPQTFQGSPENNMKTITIGTVVTFGIFFIFFILFKFTSFGSCFLSRISKNENVRDHLDEEMNHLPYTSEYEHVNSGNTSYNIAFNSVV
;
A
#
# COMPACT_ATOMS: atom_id res chain seq x y z
N MET A 1 -5.34 20.45 20.33
CA MET A 1 -6.18 20.70 19.14
C MET A 1 -7.10 19.50 18.97
N CYS A 2 -8.42 19.68 18.88
CA CYS A 2 -9.34 18.53 18.74
C CYS A 2 -9.31 18.01 17.30
N CYS A 3 -9.16 16.70 17.13
CA CYS A 3 -9.21 16.07 15.81
C CYS A 3 -10.66 15.97 15.33
N ALA A 4 -10.85 16.11 14.02
CA ALA A 4 -12.17 16.06 13.41
C ALA A 4 -12.31 14.73 12.69
N TYR A 5 -12.90 13.77 13.38
CA TYR A 5 -13.15 12.43 12.85
C TYR A 5 -14.31 12.47 11.85
N ASP A 6 -14.06 11.89 10.68
CA ASP A 6 -15.04 11.61 9.64
C ASP A 6 -15.26 10.09 9.70
N PRO A 7 -16.50 9.57 9.59
CA PRO A 7 -16.76 8.14 9.44
C PRO A 7 -16.13 7.62 8.12
N TYR A 8 -14.82 7.42 8.17
CA TYR A 8 -13.97 7.08 7.04
C TYR A 8 -13.37 5.70 7.27
N GLU A 9 -13.94 4.73 6.56
CA GLU A 9 -13.49 3.34 6.60
C GLU A 9 -13.21 2.88 5.17
N GLU A 10 -11.94 2.80 4.80
CA GLU A 10 -11.51 2.23 3.53
C GLU A 10 -10.42 1.19 3.76
N TYR A 11 -10.74 -0.07 3.42
CA TYR A 11 -9.89 -1.24 3.69
C TYR A 11 -9.39 -1.91 2.40
N GLU A 12 -9.86 -1.47 1.22
CA GLU A 12 -9.54 -2.14 -0.04
C GLU A 12 -8.04 -2.13 -0.38
N PHE A 13 -7.32 -1.08 0.03
CA PHE A 13 -5.89 -0.94 -0.23
C PHE A 13 -5.04 -2.07 0.41
N PHE A 14 -5.53 -2.76 1.46
CA PHE A 14 -4.81 -3.88 2.08
C PHE A 14 -4.57 -5.06 1.11
N LYS A 15 -5.38 -5.18 0.06
CA LYS A 15 -5.15 -6.17 -1.02
C LYS A 15 -3.79 -5.94 -1.72
N HIS A 16 -3.23 -4.73 -1.64
CA HIS A 16 -1.98 -4.30 -2.28
C HIS A 16 -0.83 -4.11 -1.28
N THR A 17 -0.95 -4.59 -0.04
CA THR A 17 0.07 -4.42 1.01
C THR A 17 1.47 -4.88 0.59
N GLY A 18 1.58 -5.90 -0.26
CA GLY A 18 2.88 -6.39 -0.75
C GLY A 18 3.63 -5.32 -1.57
N GLU A 19 2.93 -4.61 -2.45
CA GLU A 19 3.52 -3.51 -3.22
C GLU A 19 3.92 -2.36 -2.30
N TYR A 20 3.06 -1.99 -1.35
CA TYR A 20 3.33 -0.92 -0.40
C TYR A 20 4.53 -1.22 0.50
N ALA A 21 4.70 -2.47 0.92
CA ALA A 21 5.84 -2.89 1.72
C ALA A 21 7.18 -2.64 1.01
N GLU A 22 7.26 -2.80 -0.32
CA GLU A 22 8.48 -2.50 -1.10
C GLU A 22 8.83 -1.01 -1.12
N PHE A 23 7.81 -0.14 -1.17
CA PHE A 23 8.01 1.30 -1.05
C PHE A 23 8.43 1.71 0.37
N GLU A 24 7.83 1.13 1.42
CA GLU A 24 8.25 1.37 2.81
C GLU A 24 9.72 1.01 3.02
N ASP A 25 10.10 -0.17 2.56
CA ASP A 25 11.46 -0.69 2.57
C ASP A 25 12.46 0.24 1.86
N SER A 26 12.03 0.90 0.80
CA SER A 26 12.84 1.88 0.06
C SER A 26 12.98 3.19 0.84
N VAL A 27 11.90 3.64 1.48
CA VAL A 27 11.86 4.85 2.31
C VAL A 27 12.71 4.69 3.58
N GLU A 28 12.69 3.51 4.22
CA GLU A 28 13.45 3.24 5.45
C GLU A 28 14.97 3.14 5.22
N ARG A 29 15.41 2.71 4.03
CA ARG A 29 16.84 2.60 3.68
C ARG A 29 17.45 3.90 3.15
N THR A 30 16.61 4.84 2.73
CA THR A 30 17.08 6.09 2.15
C THR A 30 17.46 7.04 3.28
N GLU A 31 18.76 7.38 3.38
CA GLU A 31 19.16 8.57 4.11
C GLU A 31 18.58 9.77 3.36
N ILE A 32 17.49 10.32 3.89
CA ILE A 32 16.88 11.53 3.34
C ILE A 32 17.79 12.69 3.72
N GLU A 33 18.87 12.88 2.95
CA GLU A 33 19.71 14.07 3.02
C GLU A 33 18.83 15.32 2.93
N ASP A 34 19.24 16.41 3.57
CA ASP A 34 18.58 17.74 3.49
C ASP A 34 18.52 18.33 2.06
N LYS A 35 18.85 17.54 1.02
CA LYS A 35 18.70 17.89 -0.40
C LYS A 35 17.25 18.01 -0.87
N SER A 36 16.26 17.58 -0.09
CA SER A 36 14.86 17.79 -0.46
C SER A 36 14.51 19.28 -0.32
N THR A 37 13.92 19.89 -1.35
CA THR A 37 13.33 21.25 -1.30
C THR A 37 12.09 21.34 -0.40
N VAL A 38 11.91 20.38 0.50
CA VAL A 38 10.68 20.12 1.22
C VAL A 38 10.87 20.42 2.71
N ASN A 39 9.93 21.19 3.24
CA ASN A 39 9.98 21.84 4.53
C ASN A 39 9.12 21.09 5.56
N CYS A 40 9.79 20.44 6.51
CA CYS A 40 9.19 19.85 7.70
C CYS A 40 9.46 20.67 8.98
N ASN A 41 10.09 21.84 8.85
CA ASN A 41 10.50 22.66 10.01
C ASN A 41 9.33 23.31 10.74
N PHE A 42 8.16 23.38 10.10
CA PHE A 42 6.92 23.81 10.76
C PHE A 42 6.57 22.96 11.99
N ILE A 43 7.07 21.73 12.06
CA ILE A 43 6.80 20.81 13.17
C ILE A 43 7.35 21.38 14.48
N THR A 44 8.56 21.94 14.44
CA THR A 44 9.22 22.54 15.61
C THR A 44 8.47 23.76 16.13
N SER A 45 7.83 24.54 15.27
CA SER A 45 7.07 25.72 15.73
C SER A 45 5.65 25.38 16.15
N MET A 46 4.96 24.50 15.42
CA MET A 46 3.54 24.23 15.63
C MET A 46 3.23 23.17 16.68
N TYR A 47 4.17 22.25 16.96
CA TYR A 47 3.91 21.10 17.83
C TYR A 47 4.79 21.06 19.07
N LYS A 48 5.67 22.06 19.29
CA LYS A 48 6.56 22.11 20.46
C LYS A 48 5.84 22.06 21.80
N GLU A 49 4.65 22.65 21.89
CA GLU A 49 3.86 22.65 23.15
C GLU A 49 3.03 21.37 23.33
N ASN A 50 2.75 20.64 22.25
CA ASN A 50 1.85 19.50 22.25
C ASN A 50 2.60 18.16 22.21
N VAL A 51 3.82 18.12 21.69
CA VAL A 51 4.63 16.91 21.49
C VAL A 51 5.86 16.99 22.37
N LEU A 52 6.24 15.89 23.00
CA LEU A 52 7.48 15.80 23.78
C LEU A 52 8.69 16.22 22.94
N GLU A 53 9.60 17.00 23.51
CA GLU A 53 10.75 17.57 22.79
C GLU A 53 11.58 16.49 22.08
N ASP A 54 11.81 15.35 22.75
CA ASP A 54 12.53 14.19 22.20
C ASP A 54 11.82 13.50 21.02
N ASN A 55 10.53 13.74 20.85
CA ASN A 55 9.72 13.19 19.76
C ASN A 55 9.73 14.09 18.53
N ILE A 56 9.99 15.39 18.66
CA ILE A 56 10.01 16.34 17.54
C ILE A 56 10.93 15.86 16.39
N PRO A 57 12.20 15.44 16.63
CA PRO A 57 13.06 14.94 15.56
C PRO A 57 12.49 13.69 14.85
N LYS A 58 11.81 12.82 15.59
CA LYS A 58 11.19 11.60 15.03
C LYS A 58 10.01 11.96 14.12
N VAL A 59 9.17 12.90 14.54
CA VAL A 59 8.04 13.39 13.72
C VAL A 59 8.54 14.11 12.46
N ILE A 60 9.63 14.89 12.56
CA ILE A 60 10.29 15.49 11.39
C ILE A 60 10.79 14.40 10.42
N ASN A 61 11.37 13.33 10.93
CA ASN A 61 11.80 12.21 10.08
C ASN A 61 10.60 11.54 9.38
N VAL A 62 9.51 11.27 10.10
CA VAL A 62 8.28 10.73 9.51
C VAL A 62 7.71 11.67 8.45
N CYS A 63 7.76 12.98 8.67
CA CYS A 63 7.36 13.97 7.67
C CYS A 63 8.17 13.83 6.37
N LYS A 64 9.51 13.80 6.47
CA LYS A 64 10.41 13.61 5.32
C LYS A 64 10.12 12.31 4.58
N GLN A 65 9.94 11.21 5.32
CA GLN A 65 9.60 9.89 4.78
C GLN A 65 8.24 9.89 4.07
N PHE A 66 7.23 10.55 4.65
CA PHE A 66 5.90 10.66 4.08
C PHE A 66 5.89 11.37 2.72
N ILE A 67 6.66 12.45 2.59
CA ILE A 67 6.83 13.17 1.33
C ILE A 67 7.46 12.25 0.29
N TYR A 68 8.55 11.57 0.65
CA TYR A 68 9.25 10.68 -0.28
C TYR A 68 8.36 9.53 -0.74
N LEU A 69 7.65 8.89 0.19
CA LEU A 69 6.66 7.86 -0.11
C LEU A 69 5.56 8.37 -1.04
N THR A 70 5.06 9.59 -0.80
CA THR A 70 4.08 10.26 -1.65
C THR A 70 4.59 10.43 -3.08
N GLU A 71 5.83 10.85 -3.26
CA GLU A 71 6.43 11.03 -4.59
C GLU A 71 6.55 9.71 -5.34
N LEU A 72 7.00 8.64 -4.65
CA LEU A 72 7.08 7.30 -5.23
C LEU A 72 5.71 6.80 -5.71
N LEU A 73 4.70 6.88 -4.84
CA LEU A 73 3.34 6.40 -5.12
C LEU A 73 2.59 7.23 -6.16
N ILE A 74 2.80 8.55 -6.20
CA ILE A 74 2.15 9.37 -7.24
C ILE A 74 2.86 9.20 -8.60
N ASN A 75 4.16 8.94 -8.62
CA ASN A 75 4.91 8.79 -9.87
C ASN A 75 4.73 7.42 -10.55
N ARG A 76 4.27 6.38 -9.83
CA ARG A 76 3.96 5.06 -10.42
C ARG A 76 2.68 5.03 -11.26
N SER A 77 1.89 6.11 -11.27
CA SER A 77 0.57 6.25 -11.93
C SER A 77 0.54 6.16 -13.48
N LYS A 78 1.53 5.52 -14.12
CA LYS A 78 1.64 5.45 -15.60
C LYS A 78 1.21 4.12 -16.24
N THR A 79 0.54 3.22 -15.53
CA THR A 79 0.03 1.95 -16.11
C THR A 79 -1.45 1.73 -15.82
N ASP A 80 -2.17 1.10 -16.77
CA ASP A 80 -3.64 1.02 -16.84
C ASP A 80 -4.33 0.20 -15.71
N LYS A 81 -3.57 -0.33 -14.73
CA LYS A 81 -4.10 -1.07 -13.56
C LYS A 81 -4.04 -0.28 -12.25
N TYR A 82 -3.70 1.01 -12.33
CA TYR A 82 -3.42 1.85 -11.17
C TYR A 82 -4.70 2.45 -10.58
N ASN A 83 -4.96 2.22 -9.29
CA ASN A 83 -6.02 2.91 -8.54
C ASN A 83 -5.40 3.97 -7.61
N ALA A 84 -5.53 5.24 -8.00
CA ALA A 84 -5.00 6.37 -7.23
C ALA A 84 -5.64 6.49 -5.84
N ASP A 85 -6.92 6.10 -5.67
CA ASP A 85 -7.58 6.19 -4.38
C ASP A 85 -7.02 5.19 -3.38
N ASN A 86 -6.61 3.98 -3.81
CA ASN A 86 -5.93 3.03 -2.92
C ASN A 86 -4.62 3.62 -2.35
N ASP A 87 -3.86 4.35 -3.17
CA ASP A 87 -2.61 4.99 -2.73
C ASP A 87 -2.87 6.11 -1.75
N TYR A 88 -3.91 6.90 -1.99
CA TYR A 88 -4.31 7.95 -1.06
C TYR A 88 -4.77 7.36 0.28
N ASN A 89 -5.52 6.26 0.24
CA ASN A 89 -6.01 5.57 1.43
C ASN A 89 -4.85 4.97 2.22
N TYR A 90 -3.91 4.34 1.52
CA TYR A 90 -2.69 3.82 2.11
C TYR A 90 -1.82 4.93 2.72
N LEU A 91 -1.61 6.05 2.01
CA LEU A 91 -0.86 7.20 2.54
C LEU A 91 -1.54 7.78 3.79
N ASN A 92 -2.88 7.85 3.80
CA ASN A 92 -3.62 8.26 5.00
C ASN A 92 -3.33 7.32 6.17
N TYR A 93 -3.48 6.00 5.97
CA TYR A 93 -3.17 4.98 6.97
C TYR A 93 -1.71 5.05 7.45
N TRP A 94 -0.75 5.09 6.53
CA TRP A 94 0.68 5.07 6.84
C TRP A 94 1.09 6.24 7.73
N LEU A 95 0.58 7.45 7.44
CA LEU A 95 0.85 8.63 8.25
C LEU A 95 0.32 8.48 9.67
N HIS A 96 -0.87 7.89 9.83
CA HIS A 96 -1.45 7.60 11.14
C HIS A 96 -0.62 6.57 11.90
N ASP A 97 -0.30 5.43 11.29
CA ASP A 97 0.50 4.37 11.90
C ASP A 97 1.85 4.90 12.40
N LYS A 98 2.59 5.62 11.55
CA LYS A 98 3.94 6.10 11.90
C LYS A 98 3.93 7.21 12.95
N ILE A 99 3.00 8.17 12.86
CA ILE A 99 2.92 9.23 13.88
C ILE A 99 2.40 8.65 15.19
N ASN A 100 1.39 7.78 15.21
CA ASN A 100 0.84 7.24 16.46
C ASN A 100 1.83 6.39 17.25
N LYS A 101 2.81 5.78 16.59
CA LYS A 101 3.94 5.09 17.24
C LYS A 101 4.88 6.04 17.99
N ILE A 102 4.87 7.33 17.64
CA ILE A 102 5.69 8.36 18.28
C ILE A 102 4.84 9.14 19.30
N ASP A 103 3.66 9.58 18.87
CA ASP A 103 2.70 10.37 19.63
C ASP A 103 1.27 10.07 19.16
N SER A 104 0.52 9.34 19.99
CA SER A 104 -0.81 8.82 19.65
C SER A 104 -1.90 9.88 19.59
N ASP A 105 -1.82 10.93 20.41
CA ASP A 105 -2.98 11.75 20.75
C ASP A 105 -2.79 13.24 20.49
N ASN A 106 -1.55 13.72 20.33
CA ASN A 106 -1.30 15.16 20.26
C ASN A 106 -1.28 15.73 18.84
N ILE A 107 -1.24 14.87 17.82
CA ILE A 107 -1.14 15.29 16.41
C ILE A 107 -2.36 14.78 15.63
N CYS A 108 -3.23 15.71 15.23
CA CYS A 108 -4.29 15.43 14.25
C CYS A 108 -3.70 15.44 12.84
N LYS A 109 -3.86 14.33 12.11
CA LYS A 109 -3.16 14.06 10.85
C LYS A 109 -3.73 14.93 9.73
N LYS A 110 -5.01 15.27 9.77
CA LYS A 110 -5.63 16.25 8.86
C LYS A 110 -4.95 17.61 8.98
N SER A 111 -4.83 18.15 10.19
CA SER A 111 -4.17 19.44 10.45
C SER A 111 -2.68 19.38 10.13
N PHE A 112 -2.01 18.31 10.52
CA PHE A 112 -0.61 18.06 10.18
C PHE A 112 -0.38 18.13 8.67
N PHE A 113 -1.21 17.43 7.90
CA PHE A 113 -1.08 17.40 6.44
C PHE A 113 -1.42 18.76 5.80
N GLN A 114 -2.42 19.49 6.32
CA GLN A 114 -2.72 20.85 5.85
C GLN A 114 -1.51 21.79 6.04
N ASN A 115 -0.83 21.71 7.18
CA ASN A 115 0.38 22.48 7.46
C ASN A 115 1.56 22.03 6.59
N LEU A 116 1.70 20.72 6.36
CA LEU A 116 2.68 20.19 5.42
C LEU A 116 2.48 20.79 4.02
N VAL A 117 1.24 20.82 3.51
CA VAL A 117 0.93 21.38 2.20
C VAL A 117 1.16 22.90 2.15
N SER A 118 0.82 23.65 3.20
CA SER A 118 1.00 25.12 3.20
C SER A 118 2.47 25.52 3.17
N HIS A 119 3.35 24.77 3.83
CA HIS A 119 4.79 25.01 3.85
C HIS A 119 5.51 24.43 2.62
N ASN A 120 4.79 23.68 1.78
CA ASN A 120 5.32 23.01 0.58
C ASN A 120 4.41 23.25 -0.63
N ASN A 121 3.92 24.47 -0.77
CA ASN A 121 2.93 24.84 -1.79
C ASN A 121 3.39 24.61 -3.24
N SER A 122 4.69 24.59 -3.50
CA SER A 122 5.29 24.27 -4.80
C SER A 122 5.30 22.77 -5.13
N ASN A 123 5.07 21.90 -4.14
CA ASN A 123 5.03 20.46 -4.35
C ASN A 123 3.66 20.01 -4.90
N ASN A 124 3.60 19.86 -6.22
CA ASN A 124 2.39 19.43 -6.93
C ASN A 124 1.96 17.98 -6.65
N LYS A 125 2.79 17.17 -5.99
CA LYS A 125 2.44 15.80 -5.58
C LYS A 125 1.62 15.84 -4.31
N LEU A 126 2.07 16.60 -3.31
CA LEU A 126 1.32 16.84 -2.08
C LEU A 126 -0.04 17.49 -2.36
N SER A 127 -0.14 18.38 -3.36
CA SER A 127 -1.41 19.01 -3.70
C SER A 127 -2.50 18.03 -4.17
N LYS A 128 -2.12 16.86 -4.73
CA LYS A 128 -3.08 15.81 -5.14
C LYS A 128 -3.74 15.09 -3.96
N LEU A 129 -3.13 15.13 -2.78
CA LEU A 129 -3.65 14.53 -1.56
C LEU A 129 -4.54 15.47 -0.74
N LYS A 130 -4.78 16.71 -1.20
CA LYS A 130 -5.70 17.64 -0.54
C LYS A 130 -7.09 17.00 -0.39
N GLY A 131 -7.60 16.98 0.84
CA GLY A 131 -8.90 16.38 1.18
C GLY A 131 -8.91 14.84 1.25
N LYS A 132 -7.78 14.18 0.97
CA LYS A 132 -7.62 12.73 1.03
C LYS A 132 -7.01 12.25 2.35
N ILE A 133 -6.17 13.07 2.99
CA ILE A 133 -5.67 12.82 4.35
C ILE A 133 -6.69 13.35 5.37
N ARG A 134 -7.23 12.45 6.20
CA ARG A 134 -8.30 12.70 7.17
C ARG A 134 -7.96 12.03 8.50
N ASP A 135 -8.44 12.57 9.61
CA ASP A 135 -8.22 11.96 10.92
C ASP A 135 -8.95 10.60 11.00
N ILE A 136 -8.24 9.54 11.39
CA ILE A 136 -8.78 8.20 11.60
C ILE A 136 -9.02 7.98 13.11
N GLU A 137 -10.20 7.50 13.48
CA GLU A 137 -10.50 7.14 14.87
C GLU A 137 -9.61 6.01 15.36
N LYS A 138 -9.31 6.00 16.67
CA LYS A 138 -8.35 5.07 17.25
C LYS A 138 -8.74 3.59 17.04
N ASN A 139 -10.01 3.25 17.28
CA ASN A 139 -10.53 1.89 17.05
C ASN A 139 -10.42 1.47 15.58
N ILE A 140 -10.75 2.37 14.64
CA ILE A 140 -10.64 2.11 13.19
C ILE A 140 -9.16 1.89 12.83
N LEU A 141 -8.25 2.69 13.38
CA LEU A 141 -6.81 2.53 13.16
C LEU A 141 -6.28 1.22 13.75
N ASP A 142 -6.73 0.84 14.94
CA ASP A 142 -6.36 -0.44 15.56
C ASP A 142 -6.80 -1.63 14.68
N ASP A 143 -7.99 -1.57 14.11
CA ASP A 143 -8.48 -2.56 13.15
C ASP A 143 -7.64 -2.58 11.86
N MET A 144 -7.28 -1.40 11.32
CA MET A 144 -6.38 -1.27 10.18
C MET A 144 -4.99 -1.86 10.45
N ASN A 145 -4.43 -1.63 11.65
CA ASN A 145 -3.12 -2.16 12.04
C ASN A 145 -3.12 -3.70 12.05
N ILE A 146 -4.20 -4.31 12.54
CA ILE A 146 -4.35 -5.78 12.54
C ILE A 146 -4.39 -6.30 11.11
N LEU A 147 -5.21 -5.71 10.24
CA LEU A 147 -5.27 -6.10 8.83
C LEU A 147 -3.93 -5.91 8.12
N TYR A 148 -3.23 -4.80 8.38
CA TYR A 148 -1.90 -4.57 7.82
C TYR A 148 -0.92 -5.69 8.19
N ILE A 149 -0.86 -6.09 9.46
CA ILE A 149 0.03 -7.17 9.93
C ILE A 149 -0.35 -8.49 9.27
N LEU A 150 -1.65 -8.82 9.21
CA LEU A 150 -2.16 -10.02 8.55
C LEU A 150 -1.72 -10.08 7.07
N TYR A 151 -2.02 -9.05 6.29
CA TYR A 151 -1.66 -9.00 4.88
C TYR A 151 -0.14 -8.96 4.65
N LYS A 152 0.62 -8.24 5.49
CA LYS A 152 2.09 -8.19 5.39
C LYS A 152 2.71 -9.59 5.58
N ASN A 153 2.31 -10.31 6.63
CA ASN A 153 2.79 -11.67 6.87
C ASN A 153 2.37 -12.63 5.74
N TYR A 154 1.13 -12.52 5.24
CA TYR A 154 0.68 -13.31 4.10
C TYR A 154 1.51 -13.06 2.84
N ASN A 155 1.85 -11.81 2.53
CA ASN A 155 2.67 -11.49 1.36
C ASN A 155 4.10 -12.04 1.49
N GLU A 156 4.67 -12.07 2.69
CA GLU A 156 5.97 -12.73 2.92
C GLU A 156 5.89 -14.25 2.71
N ILE A 157 4.80 -14.90 3.17
CA ILE A 157 4.55 -16.31 2.88
C ILE A 157 4.47 -16.52 1.37
N ASP A 158 3.64 -15.75 0.68
CA ASP A 158 3.44 -15.85 -0.78
C ASP A 158 4.75 -15.67 -1.55
N LYS A 159 5.57 -14.69 -1.17
CA LYS A 159 6.90 -14.44 -1.74
C LYS A 159 7.85 -15.63 -1.54
N ILE A 160 7.85 -16.25 -0.36
CA ILE A 160 8.68 -17.44 -0.10
C ILE A 160 8.19 -18.64 -0.92
N LEU A 161 6.87 -18.83 -1.03
CA LEU A 161 6.27 -19.91 -1.82
C LEU A 161 6.58 -19.78 -3.31
N GLN A 162 6.58 -18.56 -3.85
CA GLN A 162 6.93 -18.29 -5.25
C GLN A 162 8.45 -18.31 -5.52
N GLY A 163 9.28 -18.28 -4.47
CA GLY A 163 10.73 -18.28 -4.56
C GLY A 163 11.36 -19.66 -4.77
N SER A 164 12.63 -19.68 -5.18
CA SER A 164 13.41 -20.92 -5.40
C SER A 164 13.97 -21.56 -4.11
N ASN A 165 13.95 -20.83 -2.99
CA ASN A 165 14.47 -21.29 -1.70
C ASN A 165 13.41 -21.12 -0.61
N SER A 166 12.47 -22.05 -0.56
CA SER A 166 11.39 -22.08 0.42
C SER A 166 11.94 -22.52 1.80
N ASN A 167 12.24 -21.55 2.65
CA ASN A 167 12.63 -21.79 4.05
C ASN A 167 11.37 -22.07 4.89
N LYS A 168 11.19 -23.32 5.32
CA LYS A 168 10.01 -23.78 6.07
C LYS A 168 9.84 -23.01 7.38
N GLU A 169 10.93 -22.75 8.07
CA GLU A 169 10.93 -22.10 9.38
C GLU A 169 10.32 -20.69 9.30
N ASN A 170 10.65 -19.93 8.24
CA ASN A 170 10.10 -18.59 8.02
C ASN A 170 8.59 -18.62 7.72
N ILE A 171 8.13 -19.58 6.91
CA ILE A 171 6.69 -19.72 6.61
C ILE A 171 5.89 -19.97 7.90
N LEU A 172 6.40 -20.82 8.79
CA LEU A 172 5.76 -21.11 10.08
C LEU A 172 5.70 -19.88 10.98
N GLU A 173 6.77 -19.09 11.01
CA GLU A 173 6.82 -17.87 11.79
C GLU A 173 5.76 -16.86 11.34
N TYR A 174 5.69 -16.57 10.04
CA TYR A 174 4.67 -15.67 9.49
C TYR A 174 3.25 -16.21 9.68
N ALA A 175 3.02 -17.50 9.48
CA ALA A 175 1.73 -18.13 9.69
C ALA A 175 1.28 -18.06 11.15
N LYS A 176 2.21 -18.29 12.09
CA LYS A 176 1.95 -18.14 13.53
C LYS A 176 1.58 -16.70 13.87
N ASN A 177 2.28 -15.71 13.31
CA ASN A 177 1.95 -14.29 13.50
C ASN A 177 0.54 -13.98 12.96
N CYS A 178 0.18 -14.52 11.79
CA CYS A 178 -1.19 -14.39 11.27
C CYS A 178 -2.23 -14.95 12.24
N ALA A 179 -2.02 -16.16 12.77
CA ALA A 179 -2.94 -16.78 13.71
C ALA A 179 -3.09 -15.96 15.01
N VAL A 180 -1.98 -15.45 15.55
CA VAL A 180 -2.00 -14.60 16.77
C VAL A 180 -2.81 -13.32 16.56
N GLU A 181 -2.63 -12.63 15.43
CA GLU A 181 -3.37 -11.39 15.15
C GLU A 181 -4.83 -11.67 14.81
N TYR A 182 -5.12 -12.73 14.05
CA TYR A 182 -6.49 -13.11 13.67
C TYR A 182 -7.33 -13.48 14.90
N GLU A 183 -6.75 -14.19 15.87
CA GLU A 183 -7.41 -14.59 17.11
C GLU A 183 -7.90 -13.38 17.94
N LYS A 184 -7.25 -12.22 17.86
CA LYS A 184 -7.67 -10.99 18.58
C LYS A 184 -9.00 -10.40 18.08
N VAL A 185 -9.39 -10.73 16.85
CA VAL A 185 -10.51 -10.07 16.14
C VAL A 185 -11.57 -11.04 15.62
N LYS A 186 -11.32 -12.36 15.66
CA LYS A 186 -12.22 -13.38 15.07
C LYS A 186 -13.67 -13.29 15.55
N ASP A 187 -13.89 -12.90 16.81
CA ASP A 187 -15.21 -12.88 17.44
C ASP A 187 -15.93 -11.52 17.26
N ARG A 188 -15.27 -10.52 16.65
CA ARG A 188 -15.84 -9.18 16.41
C ARG A 188 -16.78 -9.14 15.20
N CYS A 189 -16.68 -10.12 14.32
CA CYS A 189 -17.48 -10.20 13.10
C CYS A 189 -18.74 -11.04 13.33
N THR A 190 -19.71 -10.45 14.02
CA THR A 190 -21.04 -11.05 14.25
C THR A 190 -22.02 -10.74 13.13
N ASP A 191 -21.79 -9.64 12.41
CA ASP A 191 -22.58 -9.19 11.27
C ASP A 191 -21.68 -9.10 10.02
N ASP A 192 -22.09 -9.74 8.92
CA ASP A 192 -21.35 -9.79 7.65
C ASP A 192 -21.28 -8.43 6.91
N GLY A 193 -21.70 -7.32 7.52
CA GLY A 193 -21.98 -6.05 6.84
C GLY A 193 -20.98 -4.92 7.04
N ASN A 194 -19.97 -5.02 7.93
CA ASN A 194 -18.97 -3.96 8.07
C ASN A 194 -17.73 -4.23 7.20
N LYS A 195 -17.14 -3.16 6.64
CA LYS A 195 -16.03 -3.25 5.66
C LYS A 195 -14.78 -3.94 6.24
N PHE A 196 -14.56 -3.81 7.56
CA PHE A 196 -13.49 -4.50 8.27
C PHE A 196 -13.67 -6.03 8.17
N CYS A 197 -14.85 -6.54 8.52
CA CYS A 197 -15.17 -7.96 8.50
C CYS A 197 -15.17 -8.53 7.08
N GLU A 198 -15.65 -7.78 6.08
CA GLU A 198 -15.52 -8.17 4.67
C GLU A 198 -14.04 -8.36 4.28
N THR A 199 -13.17 -7.45 4.71
CA THR A 199 -11.73 -7.49 4.42
C THR A 199 -11.03 -8.62 5.17
N LEU A 200 -11.37 -8.85 6.44
CA LEU A 200 -10.87 -9.94 7.27
C LEU A 200 -11.30 -11.31 6.72
N ASN A 201 -12.55 -11.45 6.29
CA ASN A 201 -13.06 -12.67 5.66
C ASN A 201 -12.39 -12.92 4.31
N THR A 202 -12.12 -11.87 3.53
CA THR A 202 -11.35 -11.97 2.28
C THR A 202 -9.93 -12.47 2.56
N PHE A 203 -9.27 -11.95 3.60
CA PHE A 203 -7.97 -12.42 4.04
C PHE A 203 -8.00 -13.91 4.43
N LYS A 204 -8.96 -14.30 5.29
CA LYS A 204 -9.12 -15.69 5.73
C LYS A 204 -9.24 -16.66 4.55
N LYS A 205 -10.11 -16.35 3.59
CA LYS A 205 -10.30 -17.17 2.38
C LYS A 205 -9.01 -17.31 1.57
N LYS A 206 -8.25 -16.22 1.40
CA LYS A 206 -6.95 -16.27 0.70
C LYS A 206 -5.95 -17.17 1.43
N TYR A 207 -5.87 -17.04 2.74
CA TYR A 207 -4.94 -17.81 3.57
C TYR A 207 -5.27 -19.31 3.58
N GLU A 208 -6.54 -19.68 3.77
CA GLU A 208 -6.97 -21.08 3.92
C GLU A 208 -6.95 -21.88 2.61
N VAL A 209 -7.00 -21.22 1.45
CA VAL A 209 -6.99 -21.86 0.12
C VAL A 209 -5.57 -22.22 -0.35
N ILE A 210 -4.51 -21.78 0.37
CA ILE A 210 -3.13 -22.12 0.01
C ILE A 210 -2.92 -23.64 0.11
N ASP A 211 -2.69 -24.26 -1.05
CA ASP A 211 -2.29 -25.66 -1.16
C ASP A 211 -0.76 -25.76 -1.26
N LEU A 212 -0.12 -26.09 -0.13
CA LEU A 212 1.34 -26.21 -0.02
C LEU A 212 1.90 -27.39 -0.82
N CYS A 213 1.07 -28.34 -1.24
CA CYS A 213 1.52 -29.45 -2.10
C CYS A 213 1.86 -28.97 -3.53
N ASN A 214 1.43 -27.77 -3.93
CA ASN A 214 1.80 -27.17 -5.20
C ASN A 214 3.22 -26.57 -5.20
N TYR A 215 3.92 -26.60 -4.06
CA TYR A 215 5.22 -25.96 -3.88
C TYR A 215 6.28 -26.95 -3.39
N ASN A 216 7.53 -26.76 -3.84
CA ASN A 216 8.65 -27.63 -3.49
C ASN A 216 9.29 -27.24 -2.15
N ILE A 217 8.54 -27.38 -1.05
CA ILE A 217 9.00 -26.98 0.29
C ILE A 217 9.76 -28.12 0.97
N LYS A 218 11.07 -27.94 1.15
CA LYS A 218 11.92 -28.93 1.84
C LYS A 218 11.36 -29.25 3.23
N LYS A 219 11.25 -30.54 3.56
CA LYS A 219 10.79 -31.06 4.87
C LYS A 219 9.36 -30.65 5.26
N TRP A 220 8.55 -30.19 4.32
CA TRP A 220 7.14 -29.94 4.53
C TRP A 220 6.32 -31.09 3.94
N LYS A 221 5.33 -31.58 4.71
CA LYS A 221 4.43 -32.66 4.30
C LYS A 221 2.96 -32.31 4.46
N LYS A 222 2.63 -31.23 5.18
CA LYS A 222 1.23 -30.82 5.43
C LYS A 222 0.69 -30.12 4.19
N ARG A 223 -0.58 -30.27 3.88
CA ARG A 223 -1.19 -29.62 2.72
C ARG A 223 -1.45 -28.13 2.91
N THR A 224 -1.70 -27.71 4.16
CA THR A 224 -2.14 -26.36 4.47
C THR A 224 -1.20 -25.67 5.44
N LEU A 225 -1.29 -24.35 5.51
CA LEU A 225 -0.69 -23.55 6.57
C LEU A 225 -1.31 -23.89 7.93
N PRO A 226 -0.63 -23.55 9.06
CA PRO A 226 -1.24 -23.55 10.38
C PRO A 226 -2.60 -22.82 10.39
N SER A 227 -3.58 -23.40 11.07
CA SER A 227 -4.93 -22.82 11.19
C SER A 227 -4.86 -21.39 11.77
N LEU A 228 -5.70 -20.49 11.25
CA LEU A 228 -5.91 -19.17 11.85
C LEU A 228 -6.67 -19.24 13.18
N ILE A 229 -7.40 -20.32 13.42
CA ILE A 229 -8.22 -20.54 14.62
C ILE A 229 -7.73 -21.80 15.35
N GLY A 230 -7.24 -21.62 16.57
CA GLY A 230 -6.87 -22.70 17.49
C GLY A 230 -5.62 -23.53 17.12
N ASN A 231 -5.08 -24.25 18.11
CA ASN A 231 -3.87 -25.09 17.98
C ASN A 231 -4.16 -26.48 17.38
N HIS A 232 -5.03 -26.59 16.37
CA HIS A 232 -5.27 -27.86 15.69
C HIS A 232 -4.19 -28.15 14.65
N GLU A 233 -2.95 -28.33 15.12
CA GLU A 233 -1.85 -28.82 14.27
C GLU A 233 -1.99 -30.30 13.88
N SER A 234 -2.91 -31.03 14.52
CA SER A 234 -2.91 -32.50 14.59
C SER A 234 -3.82 -33.23 13.58
N LEU A 235 -4.51 -32.55 12.67
CA LEU A 235 -5.40 -33.20 11.69
C LEU A 235 -5.25 -32.64 10.25
N LEU A 236 -4.16 -31.95 9.95
CA LEU A 236 -3.97 -31.41 8.60
C LEU A 236 -3.65 -32.55 7.61
N PRO A 237 -4.36 -32.64 6.47
CA PRO A 237 -4.07 -33.66 5.46
C PRO A 237 -2.63 -33.54 4.97
N GLU A 238 -1.93 -34.66 4.86
CA GLU A 238 -0.59 -34.69 4.28
C GLU A 238 -0.65 -34.71 2.74
N CYS A 239 0.38 -34.19 2.08
CA CYS A 239 0.55 -34.34 0.65
C CYS A 239 0.71 -35.83 0.33
N SER A 240 -0.17 -36.39 -0.50
CA SER A 240 -0.04 -37.76 -0.97
C SER A 240 1.29 -37.93 -1.71
N PRO A 241 2.05 -39.02 -1.49
CA PRO A 241 3.15 -39.37 -2.38
C PRO A 241 2.58 -39.48 -3.79
N THR A 242 3.15 -38.77 -4.75
CA THR A 242 2.83 -38.95 -6.16
C THR A 242 3.21 -40.38 -6.54
N GLU A 243 2.28 -41.32 -6.43
CA GLU A 243 2.41 -42.60 -7.13
C GLU A 243 2.39 -42.26 -8.62
N ASN A 244 3.53 -42.48 -9.26
CA ASN A 244 3.59 -42.51 -10.72
C ASN A 244 2.46 -43.44 -11.20
N LEU A 245 1.53 -42.89 -11.99
CA LEU A 245 0.60 -43.66 -12.80
C LEU A 245 1.41 -44.42 -13.88
N ALA A 246 2.13 -45.45 -13.46
CA ALA A 246 2.75 -46.44 -14.32
C ALA A 246 1.89 -47.70 -14.26
N GLN A 247 1.10 -47.89 -15.31
CA GLN A 247 0.54 -49.15 -15.81
C GLN A 247 0.16 -50.22 -14.75
N LYS A 248 -1.13 -50.24 -14.38
CA LYS A 248 -1.81 -51.51 -14.10
C LYS A 248 -2.21 -52.13 -15.44
N GLU A 249 -1.31 -52.90 -16.04
CA GLU A 249 -1.69 -53.91 -17.03
C GLU A 249 -2.25 -55.13 -16.28
N VAL A 250 -3.57 -55.30 -16.35
CA VAL A 250 -4.23 -56.53 -15.94
C VAL A 250 -4.03 -57.55 -17.05
N SER A 251 -3.31 -58.63 -16.74
CA SER A 251 -3.20 -59.81 -17.59
C SER A 251 -4.56 -60.50 -17.75
N GLN A 252 -4.97 -60.76 -18.99
CA GLN A 252 -5.96 -61.80 -19.30
C GLN A 252 -5.52 -62.55 -20.56
N LYS A 253 -5.43 -63.89 -20.42
CA LYS A 253 -5.03 -64.86 -21.46
C LYS A 253 -6.19 -65.16 -22.44
N ASP A 254 -5.80 -65.21 -23.71
CA ASP A 254 -6.21 -66.07 -24.85
C ASP A 254 -7.69 -66.33 -25.19
N GLU A 255 -8.13 -65.89 -26.39
CA GLU A 255 -8.33 -66.80 -27.56
C GLU A 255 -8.68 -66.07 -28.89
N LYS A 256 -7.87 -66.38 -29.94
CA LYS A 256 -8.12 -66.52 -31.41
C LYS A 256 -8.53 -65.34 -32.35
N MET A 257 -7.66 -65.11 -33.35
CA MET A 257 -7.80 -64.38 -34.65
C MET A 257 -8.29 -65.35 -35.78
N PRO A 258 -8.59 -64.98 -37.07
CA PRO A 258 -7.78 -64.15 -38.01
C PRO A 258 -8.61 -63.13 -38.87
N GLN A 259 -8.08 -62.06 -39.49
CA GLN A 259 -7.28 -62.04 -40.74
C GLN A 259 -6.83 -60.59 -41.13
N THR A 260 -5.52 -60.41 -41.33
CA THR A 260 -4.80 -59.85 -42.51
C THR A 260 -5.10 -58.44 -43.09
N PHE A 261 -4.14 -57.50 -43.02
CA PHE A 261 -3.47 -56.87 -44.19
C PHE A 261 -2.22 -56.05 -43.77
N GLN A 262 -1.30 -55.85 -44.72
CA GLN A 262 0.13 -55.55 -44.57
C GLN A 262 0.48 -54.10 -45.03
N GLY A 263 1.45 -53.43 -44.39
CA GLY A 263 2.13 -52.26 -45.01
C GLY A 263 2.83 -51.22 -44.11
N SER A 264 4.16 -51.36 -43.96
CA SER A 264 5.25 -50.35 -43.89
C SER A 264 5.29 -49.21 -42.83
N PRO A 265 6.48 -48.78 -42.34
CA PRO A 265 6.62 -47.78 -41.28
C PRO A 265 6.87 -46.37 -41.83
N GLU A 266 6.22 -45.36 -41.26
CA GLU A 266 6.59 -43.96 -41.47
C GLU A 266 6.88 -43.24 -40.15
N ASN A 267 8.14 -42.82 -40.03
CA ASN A 267 8.68 -42.02 -38.97
C ASN A 267 8.25 -40.57 -39.22
N ASN A 268 7.41 -39.99 -38.36
CA ASN A 268 7.10 -38.56 -38.42
C ASN A 268 7.38 -37.91 -37.06
N MET A 269 8.65 -37.51 -36.93
CA MET A 269 9.17 -36.61 -35.91
C MET A 269 8.37 -35.29 -35.96
N LYS A 270 7.62 -34.99 -34.90
CA LYS A 270 6.96 -33.68 -34.76
C LYS A 270 8.04 -32.61 -34.55
N THR A 271 8.34 -31.85 -35.60
CA THR A 271 9.10 -30.60 -35.54
C THR A 271 8.38 -29.59 -34.66
N ILE A 272 9.00 -29.25 -33.52
CA ILE A 272 8.60 -28.09 -32.71
C ILE A 272 9.16 -26.85 -33.39
N THR A 273 8.29 -26.03 -33.96
CA THR A 273 8.58 -24.70 -34.46
C THR A 273 8.93 -23.79 -33.27
N ILE A 274 10.23 -23.60 -33.01
CA ILE A 274 10.73 -22.58 -32.07
C ILE A 274 10.74 -21.26 -32.83
N GLY A 275 9.64 -20.52 -32.73
CA GLY A 275 9.52 -19.14 -33.15
C GLY A 275 9.27 -18.25 -31.93
N THR A 276 10.12 -17.23 -31.77
CA THR A 276 9.96 -16.05 -30.89
C THR A 276 10.04 -16.25 -29.37
N VAL A 277 11.24 -16.54 -28.86
CA VAL A 277 11.62 -16.22 -27.46
C VAL A 277 13.00 -15.56 -27.45
N VAL A 278 13.10 -14.34 -27.95
CA VAL A 278 14.30 -13.50 -27.74
C VAL A 278 13.96 -12.08 -27.27
N THR A 279 12.70 -11.67 -27.32
CA THR A 279 12.32 -10.31 -26.89
C THR A 279 12.32 -10.13 -25.36
N PHE A 280 12.01 -11.15 -24.56
CA PHE A 280 11.98 -11.03 -23.09
C PHE A 280 13.35 -11.09 -22.41
N GLY A 281 14.34 -11.73 -23.04
CA GLY A 281 15.70 -11.80 -22.51
C GLY A 281 16.39 -10.43 -22.47
N ILE A 282 16.10 -9.58 -23.47
CA ILE A 282 16.71 -8.25 -23.57
C ILE A 282 16.20 -7.31 -22.46
N PHE A 283 14.91 -7.35 -22.11
CA PHE A 283 14.36 -6.56 -21.00
C PHE A 283 14.94 -6.97 -19.64
N PHE A 284 15.14 -8.27 -19.43
CA PHE A 284 15.76 -8.77 -18.19
C PHE A 284 17.22 -8.33 -18.07
N ILE A 285 17.97 -8.32 -19.17
CA ILE A 285 19.35 -7.83 -19.17
C ILE A 285 19.40 -6.32 -18.85
N PHE A 286 18.51 -5.50 -19.43
CA PHE A 286 18.44 -4.07 -19.08
C PHE A 286 18.05 -3.83 -17.61
N PHE A 287 17.16 -4.65 -17.05
CA PHE A 287 16.77 -4.58 -15.63
C PHE A 287 17.93 -4.94 -14.69
N ILE A 288 18.70 -5.99 -15.03
CA ILE A 288 19.89 -6.38 -14.26
C ILE A 288 20.98 -5.31 -14.39
N LEU A 289 21.23 -4.77 -15.59
CA LEU A 289 22.24 -3.72 -15.77
C LEU A 289 21.87 -2.42 -15.06
N PHE A 290 20.57 -2.08 -14.99
CA PHE A 290 20.05 -0.97 -14.17
C PHE A 290 20.27 -1.22 -12.68
N LYS A 291 20.12 -2.47 -12.22
CA LYS A 291 20.29 -2.87 -10.82
C LYS A 291 21.76 -2.95 -10.37
N PHE A 292 22.71 -3.19 -11.28
CA PHE A 292 24.10 -3.50 -10.92
C PHE A 292 25.18 -2.58 -11.51
N THR A 293 24.85 -1.63 -12.39
CA THR A 293 25.85 -0.73 -12.99
C THR A 293 25.63 0.72 -12.54
N SER A 294 26.66 1.34 -11.95
CA SER A 294 26.72 2.75 -11.52
C SER A 294 26.70 3.75 -12.71
N PHE A 295 25.63 3.77 -13.51
CA PHE A 295 25.46 4.74 -14.60
C PHE A 295 24.22 5.64 -14.48
N GLY A 296 23.49 5.57 -13.36
CA GLY A 296 22.38 6.48 -13.06
C GLY A 296 22.77 7.96 -12.87
N SER A 297 24.06 8.30 -12.79
CA SER A 297 24.52 9.67 -12.51
C SER A 297 24.87 10.50 -13.75
N CYS A 298 25.00 9.91 -14.94
CA CYS A 298 25.52 10.64 -16.12
C CYS A 298 24.50 10.90 -17.25
N PHE A 299 23.36 10.20 -17.29
CA PHE A 299 22.42 10.35 -18.41
C PHE A 299 21.38 11.46 -18.25
N LEU A 300 21.21 12.01 -17.05
CA LEU A 300 20.27 13.13 -16.79
C LEU A 300 20.92 14.52 -16.91
N SER A 301 22.25 14.62 -16.90
CA SER A 301 22.92 15.93 -16.99
C SER A 301 23.02 16.48 -18.43
N ARG A 302 22.69 15.67 -19.45
CA ARG A 302 22.83 16.04 -20.87
C ARG A 302 21.52 16.25 -21.63
N ILE A 303 20.36 16.03 -21.03
CA ILE A 303 19.02 16.29 -21.63
C ILE A 303 18.39 17.55 -20.99
N SER A 304 19.21 18.56 -20.71
CA SER A 304 18.76 19.88 -20.25
C SER A 304 19.70 20.95 -20.80
N LYS A 305 19.68 21.13 -22.12
CA LYS A 305 20.16 22.35 -22.77
C LYS A 305 19.44 22.49 -24.11
N ASN A 306 18.67 23.59 -24.22
CA ASN A 306 17.75 23.99 -25.30
C ASN A 306 16.43 23.20 -25.32
N GLU A 307 15.24 23.83 -25.39
CA GLU A 307 14.88 25.09 -26.04
C GLU A 307 13.94 25.98 -25.20
N ASN A 308 14.09 27.30 -25.40
CA ASN A 308 13.15 28.35 -25.01
C ASN A 308 11.84 28.23 -25.80
N VAL A 309 10.70 28.21 -25.11
CA VAL A 309 9.48 28.89 -25.58
C VAL A 309 8.73 29.43 -24.37
N ARG A 310 8.80 30.75 -24.21
CA ARG A 310 7.89 31.56 -23.42
C ARG A 310 6.81 32.00 -24.40
N ASP A 311 5.53 31.77 -24.11
CA ASP A 311 4.48 32.73 -24.46
C ASP A 311 3.17 32.48 -23.71
N HIS A 312 2.77 33.53 -23.00
CA HIS A 312 1.43 34.07 -22.74
C HIS A 312 0.23 33.11 -22.57
N LEU A 313 -0.24 33.00 -21.33
CA LEU A 313 -1.67 33.05 -21.00
C LEU A 313 -1.82 33.87 -19.72
N ASP A 314 -1.78 35.19 -19.88
CA ASP A 314 -2.50 36.08 -18.98
C ASP A 314 -4.00 35.99 -19.31
N GLU A 315 -4.80 36.14 -18.25
CA GLU A 315 -6.16 36.69 -18.30
C GLU A 315 -7.32 35.73 -18.63
N GLU A 316 -7.81 34.99 -17.62
CA GLU A 316 -9.25 34.98 -17.29
C GLU A 316 -9.49 34.46 -15.85
N MET A 317 -9.35 35.33 -14.85
CA MET A 317 -9.77 35.05 -13.47
C MET A 317 -11.17 35.65 -13.26
N ASN A 318 -12.21 34.89 -13.60
CA ASN A 318 -13.58 35.28 -13.29
C ASN A 318 -13.82 35.21 -11.78
N HIS A 319 -13.80 36.38 -11.16
CA HIS A 319 -14.28 36.63 -9.80
C HIS A 319 -15.81 36.48 -9.76
N LEU A 320 -16.31 35.55 -8.95
CA LEU A 320 -17.68 35.61 -8.44
C LEU A 320 -17.66 36.26 -7.05
N PRO A 321 -18.46 37.31 -6.79
CA PRO A 321 -18.59 37.89 -5.45
C PRO A 321 -19.59 37.07 -4.64
N TYR A 322 -19.17 36.58 -3.48
CA TYR A 322 -20.08 36.04 -2.47
C TYR A 322 -20.75 37.22 -1.76
N THR A 323 -22.06 37.39 -1.95
CA THR A 323 -22.90 38.31 -1.18
C THR A 323 -23.23 37.68 0.16
N SER A 324 -22.78 38.29 1.27
CA SER A 324 -23.38 38.11 2.59
C SER A 324 -24.03 39.42 3.00
N GLU A 325 -25.34 39.41 3.15
CA GLU A 325 -26.12 40.47 3.78
C GLU A 325 -25.65 40.69 5.22
N TYR A 326 -25.13 41.88 5.51
CA TYR A 326 -25.16 42.47 6.84
C TYR A 326 -25.49 43.95 6.71
N GLU A 327 -26.54 44.36 7.42
CA GLU A 327 -27.06 45.72 7.46
C GLU A 327 -25.99 46.71 7.93
N HIS A 328 -25.71 47.71 7.09
CA HIS A 328 -24.88 48.85 7.43
C HIS A 328 -25.73 49.90 8.17
N VAL A 329 -25.52 50.04 9.48
CA VAL A 329 -25.96 51.23 10.22
C VAL A 329 -25.05 52.39 9.81
N ASN A 330 -25.63 53.33 9.08
CA ASN A 330 -24.94 54.48 8.51
C ASN A 330 -24.71 55.54 9.60
N SER A 331 -23.44 55.82 9.88
CA SER A 331 -23.00 56.93 10.74
C SER A 331 -22.87 58.20 9.88
N GLY A 332 -23.85 59.10 9.96
CA GLY A 332 -23.82 60.39 9.27
C GLY A 332 -24.72 61.42 9.94
N ASN A 333 -24.10 62.34 10.68
CA ASN A 333 -24.54 63.69 11.03
C ASN A 333 -26.05 63.95 11.24
N THR A 334 -26.47 63.92 12.51
CA THR A 334 -27.57 64.75 13.00
C THR A 334 -27.14 65.49 14.27
N SER A 335 -27.18 66.81 14.20
CA SER A 335 -26.91 67.76 15.28
C SER A 335 -27.93 67.63 16.42
N TYR A 336 -27.49 67.22 17.60
CA TYR A 336 -28.32 67.25 18.81
C TYR A 336 -28.05 68.53 19.60
N ASN A 337 -29.07 69.39 19.69
CA ASN A 337 -29.12 70.49 20.64
C ASN A 337 -29.58 69.93 21.99
N ILE A 338 -28.75 70.01 23.03
CA ILE A 338 -29.15 69.74 24.41
C ILE A 338 -28.90 71.01 25.23
N ALA A 339 -29.98 71.56 25.80
CA ALA A 339 -29.94 72.69 26.71
C ALA A 339 -29.55 72.22 28.13
N PHE A 340 -28.64 72.96 28.76
CA PHE A 340 -28.26 72.81 30.16
C PHE A 340 -29.38 73.30 31.09
N ASN A 341 -29.64 72.56 32.17
CA ASN A 341 -30.17 73.12 33.41
C ASN A 341 -29.29 72.64 34.57
N SER A 342 -28.54 73.59 35.14
CA SER A 342 -27.82 73.46 36.40
C SER A 342 -28.77 73.83 37.54
N VAL A 343 -28.80 73.02 38.60
CA VAL A 343 -29.37 73.42 39.89
C VAL A 343 -28.29 73.25 40.95
N VAL A 344 -28.13 74.35 41.69
CA VAL A 344 -27.20 74.66 42.77
C VAL A 344 -27.18 73.61 43.88
#